data_AF-A0A379TQ50-F1
#
_entry.id   AF-A0A379TQ50-F1
#
_cell.length_a   1.000
_cell.length_b   1.000
_cell.length_c   1.000
_cell.angle_alpha   90.00
_cell.angle_beta   90.00
_cell.angle_gamma   90.00
#
_symmetry.space_group_name_H-M   'P 1'
#
loop_
_entity.id
_entity.type
_entity.pdbx_description
1 polymer ?
#
loop_
_entity_poly.entity_id
_entity_poly.type
_entity_poly.pdbx_seq_one_letter_code
_entity_poly.pdbx_strand_id
1 'polypeptide(L)'
;MGLEVQTIRDAGLQPERTELSWRRTAFSMLIPAFLTLRSWFHYGEWPYAVAGLLLISCALLVLLDQRYKNQLYVSFSVVASSLVLGLLFIFRLFIGV
;
A
#
# COMPACT_ATOMS: atom_id res chain seq x y z
N MET A 1 -25.19 -47.08 18.41
CA MET A 1 -24.76 -46.54 17.10
C MET A 1 -25.57 -45.29 16.82
N GLY A 2 -24.93 -44.13 16.70
CA GLY A 2 -25.65 -42.89 16.40
C GLY A 2 -24.77 -41.65 16.54
N LEU A 3 -23.64 -41.64 15.82
CA LEU A 3 -22.85 -40.48 15.38
C LEU A 3 -22.74 -39.30 16.37
N GLU A 4 -21.70 -39.33 17.22
CA GLU A 4 -21.13 -38.09 17.74
C GLU A 4 -20.68 -37.24 16.55
N VAL A 5 -21.50 -36.26 16.18
CA VAL A 5 -21.07 -35.15 15.35
C VAL A 5 -20.07 -34.37 16.19
N GLN A 6 -18.81 -34.80 16.11
CA GLN A 6 -17.66 -33.98 16.44
C GLN A 6 -17.80 -32.72 15.60
N THR A 7 -18.40 -31.69 16.19
CA THR A 7 -18.39 -30.34 15.65
C THR A 7 -16.93 -29.94 15.67
N ILE A 8 -16.22 -30.24 14.58
CA ILE A 8 -14.90 -29.69 14.28
C ILE A 8 -15.13 -28.18 14.28
N ARG A 9 -14.93 -27.59 15.45
CA ARG A 9 -15.14 -26.18 15.72
C ARG A 9 -14.08 -25.48 14.89
N ASP A 10 -14.50 -24.96 13.74
CA ASP A 10 -13.65 -24.28 12.78
C ASP A 10 -12.89 -23.21 13.54
N ALA A 11 -11.61 -23.48 13.84
CA ALA A 11 -10.79 -22.59 14.63
C ALA A 11 -10.66 -21.32 13.81
N GLY A 12 -11.33 -20.25 14.25
CA GLY A 12 -11.71 -19.12 13.39
C GLY A 12 -10.63 -18.76 12.38
N LEU A 13 -10.85 -19.10 11.10
CA LEU A 13 -9.97 -18.81 9.96
C LEU A 13 -9.87 -17.30 9.64
N GLN A 14 -10.39 -16.45 10.54
CA GLN A 14 -10.39 -15.00 10.43
C GLN A 14 -8.98 -14.38 10.29
N PRO A 15 -7.92 -14.87 10.97
CA PRO A 15 -6.57 -14.34 10.80
C PRO A 15 -6.08 -14.52 9.36
N GLU A 16 -6.22 -15.73 8.81
CA GLU A 16 -5.77 -16.05 7.45
C GLU A 16 -6.56 -15.28 6.38
N ARG A 17 -7.88 -15.10 6.59
CA ARG A 17 -8.71 -14.28 5.70
C ARG A 17 -8.32 -12.80 5.75
N THR A 18 -7.93 -12.32 6.93
CA THR A 18 -7.46 -10.95 7.13
C THR A 18 -6.12 -10.75 6.42
N GLU A 19 -5.16 -11.66 6.60
CA GLU A 19 -3.87 -11.63 5.91
C GLU A 19 -4.02 -11.64 4.38
N LEU A 20 -4.88 -12.53 3.85
CA LEU A 20 -5.14 -12.60 2.41
C LEU A 20 -5.78 -11.31 1.86
N SER A 21 -6.69 -10.69 2.61
CA SER A 21 -7.26 -9.39 2.24
C SER A 21 -6.20 -8.28 2.22
N TRP A 22 -5.31 -8.27 3.20
CA TRP A 22 -4.21 -7.31 3.29
C TRP A 22 -3.19 -7.48 2.15
N ARG A 23 -2.88 -8.71 1.75
CA ARG A 23 -2.02 -8.99 0.59
C ARG A 23 -2.64 -8.47 -0.71
N ARG A 24 -3.97 -8.58 -0.87
CA ARG A 24 -4.69 -8.00 -2.02
C ARG A 24 -4.62 -6.48 -2.02
N THR A 25 -4.80 -5.83 -0.87
CA THR A 25 -4.67 -4.37 -0.75
C THR A 25 -3.25 -3.90 -1.10
N ALA A 26 -2.23 -4.65 -0.68
CA ALA A 26 -0.84 -4.40 -1.01
C ALA A 26 -0.58 -4.39 -2.52
N PHE A 27 -1.12 -5.38 -3.22
CA PHE A 27 -1.03 -5.47 -4.67
C PHE A 27 -1.69 -4.27 -5.36
N SER A 28 -2.87 -3.86 -4.88
CA SER A 28 -3.54 -2.66 -5.40
C SER A 28 -2.72 -1.38 -5.19
N MET A 29 -1.94 -1.29 -4.10
CA MET A 29 -1.05 -0.15 -3.84
C MET A 29 0.15 -0.08 -4.80
N LEU A 30 0.52 -1.16 -5.49
CA LEU A 30 1.58 -1.11 -6.53
C LEU A 30 1.15 -0.29 -7.76
N ILE A 31 -0.15 -0.25 -8.07
CA ILE A 31 -0.68 0.48 -9.22
C ILE A 31 -0.35 1.99 -9.16
N PRO A 32 -0.70 2.74 -8.08
CA PRO A 32 -0.33 4.14 -7.98
C PRO A 32 1.19 4.34 -7.88
N ALA A 33 1.92 3.37 -7.33
CA ALA A 33 3.39 3.42 -7.27
C ALA A 33 4.02 3.36 -8.68
N PHE A 34 3.52 2.48 -9.55
CA PHE A 34 3.96 2.44 -10.94
C PHE A 34 3.46 3.64 -11.75
N LEU A 35 2.27 4.15 -11.45
CA LEU A 35 1.74 5.33 -12.14
C LEU A 35 2.58 6.58 -11.85
N THR A 36 3.00 6.78 -10.60
CA THR A 36 3.90 7.88 -10.21
C THR A 36 5.29 7.71 -10.83
N LEU A 37 5.82 6.48 -10.87
CA LEU A 37 7.07 6.20 -11.57
C LEU A 37 6.98 6.48 -13.08
N ARG A 38 5.85 6.13 -13.72
CA ARG A 38 5.58 6.47 -15.12
C ARG A 38 5.50 7.97 -15.33
N SER A 39 4.85 8.72 -14.43
CA SER A 39 4.79 10.18 -14.49
C SER A 39 6.17 10.81 -14.38
N TRP A 40 7.07 10.25 -13.56
CA TRP A 40 8.47 10.69 -13.53
C TRP A 40 9.16 10.53 -14.88
N PHE A 41 8.98 9.39 -15.57
CA PHE A 41 9.56 9.21 -16.92
C PHE A 41 9.03 10.21 -17.95
N HIS A 42 7.80 10.71 -17.80
CA HIS A 42 7.21 11.65 -18.75
C HIS A 42 7.57 13.10 -18.46
N TYR A 43 7.52 13.52 -17.19
CA TYR A 43 7.73 14.91 -16.80
C TYR A 43 9.16 15.21 -16.32
N GLY A 44 9.97 14.19 -16.02
CA GLY A 44 11.33 14.34 -15.51
C GLY A 44 11.43 14.85 -14.06
N GLU A 45 10.30 15.14 -13.41
CA GLU A 45 10.28 15.73 -12.06
C GLU A 45 10.63 14.70 -10.99
N TRP A 46 11.74 14.95 -10.27
CA TRP A 46 12.20 14.19 -9.10
C TRP A 46 11.13 13.85 -8.05
N PRO A 47 10.18 14.75 -7.70
CA PRO A 47 9.20 14.44 -6.65
C PRO A 47 8.23 13.29 -7.02
N TYR A 48 7.98 13.02 -8.31
CA TYR A 48 7.26 11.80 -8.71
C TYR A 48 8.07 10.52 -8.47
N ALA A 49 9.39 10.58 -8.65
CA ALA A 49 10.30 9.46 -8.38
C ALA A 49 10.31 9.10 -6.88
N VAL A 50 10.40 10.12 -6.03
CA VAL A 50 10.41 9.97 -4.56
C VAL A 50 9.08 9.40 -4.07
N ALA A 51 7.95 9.94 -4.57
CA ALA A 51 6.63 9.42 -4.23
C ALA A 51 6.45 7.96 -4.68
N GLY A 52 6.92 7.61 -5.88
CA GLY A 52 6.86 6.24 -6.39
C GLY A 52 7.68 5.26 -5.56
N LEU A 53 8.92 5.60 -5.21
CA LEU A 53 9.78 4.76 -4.35
C LEU A 53 9.19 4.57 -2.94
N LEU A 54 8.61 5.63 -2.36
CA LEU A 54 7.90 5.55 -1.07
C LEU A 54 6.70 4.60 -1.14
N LEU A 55 5.90 4.69 -2.20
CA LEU A 55 4.75 3.79 -2.39
C LEU A 55 5.17 2.33 -2.65
N ILE A 56 6.23 2.10 -3.43
CA ILE A 56 6.78 0.74 -3.66
C ILE A 56 7.28 0.13 -2.35
N SER A 57 8.06 0.89 -1.57
CA SER A 57 8.57 0.42 -0.27
C SER A 57 7.43 0.12 0.71
N CYS A 58 6.38 0.95 0.73
CA CYS A 58 5.17 0.70 1.49
C CYS A 58 4.50 -0.62 1.07
N ALA A 59 4.25 -0.82 -0.24
CA ALA A 59 3.61 -2.03 -0.75
C ALA A 59 4.43 -3.30 -0.45
N LEU A 60 5.76 -3.24 -0.54
CA LEU A 60 6.65 -4.36 -0.19
C LEU A 60 6.61 -4.69 1.31
N LEU A 61 6.67 -3.68 2.18
CA LEU A 61 6.58 -3.89 3.64
C LEU A 61 5.25 -4.51 4.05
N VAL A 62 4.19 -4.17 3.33
CA VAL A 62 2.87 -4.79 3.49
C VAL A 62 2.86 -6.24 3.01
N LEU A 63 3.45 -6.55 1.85
CA LEU A 63 3.47 -7.89 1.26
C LEU A 63 4.33 -8.89 2.05
N LEU A 64 5.40 -8.42 2.68
CA LEU A 64 6.32 -9.22 3.48
C LEU A 64 5.83 -9.46 4.92
N ASP A 65 4.59 -9.05 5.23
CA ASP A 65 3.96 -9.09 6.56
C ASP A 65 4.77 -8.42 7.68
N GLN A 66 5.73 -7.57 7.31
CA GLN A 66 6.56 -6.80 8.24
C GLN A 66 5.80 -5.59 8.83
N ARG A 67 4.48 -5.51 8.57
CA ARG A 67 3.54 -4.50 9.03
C ARG A 67 3.68 -4.20 10.51
N TYR A 68 3.72 -5.26 11.33
CA TYR A 68 3.62 -5.13 12.78
C TYR A 68 4.86 -4.45 13.39
N LYS A 69 6.04 -4.69 12.82
CA LYS A 69 7.30 -4.06 13.26
C LYS A 69 7.48 -2.65 12.71
N ASN A 70 7.00 -2.41 11.48
CA ASN A 70 7.30 -1.18 10.74
C ASN A 70 6.06 -0.31 10.48
N GLN A 71 5.00 -0.44 11.30
CA GLN A 71 3.73 0.27 11.11
C GLN A 71 3.91 1.79 11.01
N LEU A 72 4.79 2.36 11.85
CA LEU A 72 5.12 3.79 11.81
C LEU A 72 5.75 4.20 10.48
N TYR A 73 6.67 3.39 9.94
CA TYR A 73 7.31 3.66 8.65
C TYR A 73 6.32 3.58 7.48
N VAL A 74 5.41 2.60 7.52
CA VAL A 74 4.36 2.44 6.50
C VAL A 74 3.45 3.67 6.49
N SER A 75 2.95 4.08 7.66
CA SER A 75 2.12 5.28 7.78
C SER A 75 2.86 6.54 7.35
N PHE A 76 4.12 6.71 7.77
CA PHE A 76 4.92 7.87 7.40
C PHE A 76 5.15 7.93 5.88
N SER A 77 5.47 6.81 5.24
CA SER A 77 5.68 6.72 3.79
C SER A 77 4.41 7.06 2.99
N VAL A 78 3.25 6.56 3.43
CA VAL A 78 1.96 6.87 2.78
C VAL A 78 1.59 8.35 2.96
N VAL A 79 1.77 8.92 4.14
CA VAL A 79 1.48 10.33 4.41
C VAL A 79 2.44 11.24 3.64
N ALA A 80 3.74 10.94 3.65
CA ALA A 80 4.75 11.71 2.93
C ALA A 80 4.51 11.68 1.41
N SER A 81 4.23 10.51 0.83
CA SER A 81 3.91 10.38 -0.61
C SER A 81 2.64 11.15 -0.97
N SER A 82 1.60 11.09 -0.13
CA SER A 82 0.35 11.84 -0.33
C SER A 82 0.57 13.35 -0.28
N LEU A 83 1.38 13.84 0.67
CA LEU A 83 1.73 15.26 0.79
C LEU A 83 2.54 15.74 -0.42
N VAL A 84 3.56 14.97 -0.84
CA VAL A 84 4.39 15.32 -2.01
C VAL A 84 3.54 15.41 -3.28
N LEU A 85 2.68 14.43 -3.53
CA LEU A 85 1.79 14.43 -4.68
C LEU A 85 0.74 15.55 -4.61
N GLY A 86 0.17 15.79 -3.42
CA GLY A 86 -0.80 16.85 -3.20
C GLY A 86 -0.20 18.25 -3.41
N LEU A 87 1.01 18.48 -2.89
CA LEU A 87 1.73 19.73 -3.11
C LEU A 87 2.07 19.92 -4.59
N LEU A 88 2.57 18.89 -5.26
CA LEU A 88 2.83 18.94 -6.70
C LEU A 88 1.57 19.27 -7.51
N PHE A 89 0.44 18.66 -7.15
CA PHE A 89 -0.84 18.93 -7.80
C PHE A 89 -1.26 20.38 -7.62
N ILE A 90 -1.14 20.92 -6.40
CA ILE A 90 -1.45 22.34 -6.10
C ILE A 90 -0.50 23.26 -6.87
N PHE A 91 0.80 23.00 -6.87
CA PHE A 91 1.78 23.79 -7.64
C PHE A 91 1.46 23.78 -9.13
N ARG A 92 1.16 22.62 -9.72
CA ARG A 92 0.74 22.51 -11.13
C ARG A 92 -0.56 23.29 -11.40
N LEU A 93 -1.52 23.26 -10.48
CA LEU A 93 -2.79 23.96 -10.63
C LEU A 93 -2.62 25.48 -10.55
N PHE A 94 -1.71 25.97 -9.71
CA PHE A 94 -1.50 27.41 -9.49
C PHE A 94 -0.51 28.06 -10.47
N ILE A 95 0.50 27.31 -10.94
CA ILE A 95 1.53 27.80 -11.88
C ILE A 95 1.21 27.43 -13.34
N GLY A 96 0.31 26.47 -13.55
CA GLY A 96 -0.17 26.05 -14.86
C GLY A 96 -1.44 26.76 -15.34
N VAL A 97 -1.95 27.74 -14.59
CA VAL A 97 -2.97 28.72 -15.02
C VAL A 97 -2.25 30.02 -15.35
#